data_AF-A0A7G5DWM7-F1
#
_entry.id   AF-A0A7G5DWM7-F1
#
_cell.length_a   1.000
_cell.length_b   1.000
_cell.length_c   1.000
_cell.angle_alpha   90.00
_cell.angle_beta   90.00
_cell.angle_gamma   90.00
#
_symmetry.space_group_name_H-M   'P 1'
#
loop_
_entity.id
_entity.type
_entity.pdbx_description
1 polymer ?
#
loop_
_entity_poly.entity_id
_entity_poly.type
_entity_poly.pdbx_seq_one_letter_code
_entity_poly.pdbx_strand_id
1 'polypeptide(L)'
;MVTNSKAQQITHYFPSGKDKAKTISGQYGDNSGICLFEDGKFLLYGYATSVFGSYIFEKDYLLFYPDEAPLFQLYGRHNANFKDSTRFNLAGFEGGKTYVQFDNDSTHRVFNDKANCFSPPFVHQESKPVQSLKFIVQSQYMEDDSTYQVFQYTNAGKFNDFIAAYNKPQRARQNFSAYLYLAEGNKLAIRLSNYGGERGFLRENQDGSNQEHWNEILAMRKDYDQSNYTDPTEIFSNAHYTIFYPDLEQYILDPVTKRYISKFASDNEAFFAGNPEQDDRYLNKYIRQGLSFLQDERFDKSKLAKTSLFFTSCDEPEKSYHYENGSQQ
;
A
#
# COMPACT_ATOMS: atom_id res chain seq x y z
N MET A 1 31.67 38.20 -19.68
CA MET A 1 30.80 38.60 -18.57
C MET A 1 30.61 37.39 -17.69
N VAL A 2 31.22 37.39 -16.51
CA VAL A 2 31.05 36.33 -15.51
C VAL A 2 29.80 36.69 -14.70
N THR A 3 28.71 35.96 -14.89
CA THR A 3 27.53 36.07 -14.03
C THR A 3 27.87 35.44 -12.69
N ASN A 4 28.19 36.30 -11.71
CA ASN A 4 28.21 35.93 -10.29
C ASN A 4 26.81 35.47 -9.89
N SER A 5 26.56 34.16 -9.86
CA SER A 5 25.45 33.62 -9.08
C SER A 5 25.80 33.83 -7.61
N LYS A 6 25.18 34.81 -6.96
CA LYS A 6 25.22 34.91 -5.50
C LYS A 6 24.70 33.59 -4.94
N ALA A 7 25.57 32.83 -4.26
CA ALA A 7 25.13 31.73 -3.42
C ALA A 7 24.13 32.31 -2.41
N GLN A 8 22.88 31.83 -2.43
CA GLN A 8 21.89 32.19 -1.43
C GLN A 8 22.45 31.84 -0.05
N GLN A 9 22.50 32.81 0.87
CA GLN A 9 22.86 32.55 2.26
C GLN A 9 21.73 31.74 2.90
N ILE A 10 21.91 30.41 2.97
CA ILE A 10 21.01 29.51 3.68
C ILE A 10 21.32 29.66 5.18
N THR A 11 20.41 30.29 5.92
CA THR A 11 20.50 30.38 7.38
C THR A 11 19.73 29.22 7.98
N HIS A 12 20.43 28.24 8.54
CA HIS A 12 19.78 27.12 9.22
C HIS A 12 18.93 27.62 10.41
N TYR A 13 17.74 27.04 10.54
CA TYR A 13 16.80 27.36 11.61
C TYR A 13 16.71 26.17 12.56
N PHE A 14 16.96 26.43 13.85
CA PHE A 14 16.88 25.41 14.89
C PHE A 14 15.82 25.83 15.91
N PRO A 15 14.66 25.17 15.94
CA PRO A 15 13.65 25.47 16.94
C PRO A 15 14.17 25.03 18.32
N SER A 16 13.97 25.89 19.32
CA SER A 16 14.44 25.67 20.69
C SER A 16 13.28 25.70 21.69
N GLY A 17 13.48 25.07 22.85
CA GLY A 17 12.47 25.01 23.91
C GLY A 17 11.51 23.83 23.80
N LYS A 18 10.54 23.78 24.73
CA LYS A 18 9.59 22.68 24.87
C LYS A 18 8.56 22.61 23.72
N ASP A 19 8.31 23.74 23.06
CA ASP A 19 7.29 23.87 22.01
C ASP A 19 7.87 23.83 20.59
N LYS A 20 9.06 23.23 20.42
CA LYS A 20 9.75 23.18 19.13
C LYS A 20 8.90 22.56 18.00
N ALA A 21 8.08 21.55 18.30
CA ALA A 21 7.18 20.96 17.30
C ALA A 21 6.11 21.96 16.82
N LYS A 22 5.53 22.74 17.75
CA LYS A 22 4.56 23.79 17.46
C LYS A 22 5.15 24.92 16.60
N THR A 23 6.43 25.25 16.79
CA THR A 23 7.07 26.30 15.97
C THR A 23 7.23 25.92 14.50
N ILE A 24 7.35 24.63 14.21
CA ILE A 24 7.61 24.11 12.86
C ILE A 24 6.40 23.40 12.24
N SER A 25 5.30 23.24 12.98
CA SER A 25 4.10 22.61 12.45
C SER A 25 3.51 23.43 11.30
N GLY A 26 2.81 22.77 10.39
CA GLY A 26 2.19 23.38 9.22
C GLY A 26 2.54 22.69 7.92
N GLN A 27 1.99 23.23 6.85
CA GLN A 27 2.17 22.76 5.48
C GLN A 27 3.39 23.43 4.85
N TYR A 28 4.24 22.63 4.22
CA TYR A 28 5.38 23.08 3.44
C TYR A 28 5.22 22.59 2.00
N GLY A 29 5.08 23.51 1.07
CA GLY A 29 4.80 23.22 -0.34
C GLY A 29 3.31 23.30 -0.69
N ASP A 30 3.05 23.39 -1.99
CA ASP A 30 1.71 23.56 -2.57
C ASP A 30 1.21 22.20 -3.07
N ASN A 31 1.23 21.92 -4.38
CA ASN A 31 0.81 20.63 -4.98
C ASN A 31 1.61 19.39 -4.57
N SER A 32 2.76 19.59 -3.94
CA SER A 32 3.59 18.53 -3.36
C SER A 32 4.39 19.13 -2.23
N GLY A 33 4.59 18.35 -1.18
CA GLY A 33 5.18 18.90 0.02
C GLY A 33 5.16 17.95 1.19
N ILE A 34 5.29 18.55 2.37
CA ILE A 34 5.22 17.84 3.64
C ILE A 34 4.43 18.67 4.65
N CYS A 35 3.54 18.02 5.37
CA CYS A 35 2.89 18.60 6.54
C CYS A 35 3.56 18.07 7.80
N LEU A 36 3.91 18.97 8.71
CA LEU A 36 4.40 18.63 10.05
C LEU A 36 3.29 18.89 11.07
N PHE A 37 2.99 17.90 11.89
CA PHE A 37 2.02 18.02 12.96
C PHE A 37 2.72 18.19 14.32
N GLU A 38 2.02 18.80 15.28
CA GLU A 38 2.59 19.15 16.60
C GLU A 38 2.94 17.92 17.45
N ASP A 39 2.32 16.78 17.16
CA ASP A 39 2.49 15.51 17.87
C ASP A 39 3.62 14.64 17.32
N GLY A 40 4.47 15.20 16.44
CA GLY A 40 5.59 14.46 15.85
C GLY A 40 5.20 13.57 14.68
N LYS A 41 4.00 13.76 14.11
CA LYS A 41 3.56 13.07 12.89
C LYS A 41 3.81 13.91 11.65
N PHE A 42 3.91 13.28 10.49
CA PHE A 42 3.97 14.00 9.21
C PHE A 42 3.08 13.36 8.15
N LEU A 43 2.79 14.13 7.10
CA LEU A 43 2.23 13.67 5.84
C LEU A 43 3.13 14.17 4.70
N LEU A 44 3.77 13.26 3.97
CA LEU A 44 4.44 13.55 2.71
C LEU A 44 3.43 13.35 1.57
N TYR A 45 3.28 14.34 0.70
CA TYR A 45 2.26 14.31 -0.33
C TYR A 45 2.75 14.89 -1.66
N GLY A 46 2.08 14.49 -2.73
CA GLY A 46 2.35 14.91 -4.11
C GLY A 46 1.48 14.14 -5.09
N TYR A 47 1.80 14.22 -6.38
CA TYR A 47 1.05 13.48 -7.39
C TYR A 47 0.96 11.98 -7.04
N ALA A 48 -0.28 11.51 -6.81
CA ALA A 48 -0.60 10.14 -6.42
C ALA A 48 0.18 9.59 -5.21
N THR A 49 0.66 10.46 -4.31
CA THR A 49 1.46 10.07 -3.15
C THR A 49 0.85 10.68 -1.89
N SER A 50 0.58 9.83 -0.88
CA SER A 50 0.23 10.24 0.48
C SER A 50 0.85 9.24 1.45
N VAL A 51 1.85 9.70 2.20
CA VAL A 51 2.63 8.86 3.12
C VAL A 51 2.66 9.52 4.48
N PHE A 52 1.98 8.90 5.43
CA PHE A 52 2.05 9.25 6.84
C PHE A 52 3.28 8.64 7.50
N GLY A 53 3.68 9.19 8.63
CA GLY A 53 4.74 8.66 9.47
C GLY A 53 5.01 9.52 10.68
N SER A 54 6.14 9.28 11.32
CA SER A 54 6.62 10.06 12.46
C SER A 54 7.94 10.77 12.16
N TYR A 55 8.19 11.87 12.87
CA TYR A 55 9.45 12.57 12.82
C TYR A 55 9.99 12.82 14.23
N ILE A 56 11.31 12.84 14.35
CA ILE A 56 12.01 13.20 15.57
C ILE A 56 13.06 14.26 15.28
N PHE A 57 13.40 15.01 16.33
CA PHE A 57 14.52 15.95 16.29
C PHE A 57 15.80 15.21 16.62
N GLU A 58 16.78 15.28 15.73
CA GLU A 58 18.14 14.79 15.96
C GLU A 58 19.09 15.97 15.85
N LYS A 59 19.55 16.47 17.01
CA LYS A 59 20.39 17.68 17.13
C LYS A 59 19.79 18.88 16.37
N ASP A 60 20.30 19.13 15.17
CA ASP A 60 20.08 20.28 14.33
C ASP A 60 19.26 19.92 13.06
N TYR A 61 18.74 18.69 12.96
CA TYR A 61 17.91 18.25 11.85
C TYR A 61 16.74 17.37 12.30
N LEU A 62 15.89 17.01 11.35
CA LEU A 62 14.73 16.14 11.54
C LEU A 62 15.01 14.79 10.88
N LEU A 63 14.65 13.71 11.57
CA LEU A 63 14.61 12.35 11.03
C LEU A 63 13.15 11.94 10.84
N PHE A 64 12.84 11.38 9.69
CA PHE A 64 11.50 10.96 9.30
C PHE A 64 11.45 9.45 9.11
N TYR A 65 10.42 8.84 9.69
CA TYR A 65 10.10 7.42 9.65
C TYR A 65 8.69 7.26 9.08
N PRO A 66 8.56 7.07 7.75
CA PRO A 66 7.29 6.73 7.14
C PRO A 66 6.68 5.48 7.74
N ASP A 67 5.34 5.45 7.84
CA ASP A 67 4.61 4.25 8.21
C ASP A 67 4.65 3.29 7.02
N GLU A 68 5.08 2.05 7.25
CA GLU A 68 5.25 1.02 6.20
C GLU A 68 4.25 -0.12 6.40
N ALA A 69 3.63 -0.55 5.31
CA ALA A 69 2.87 -1.80 5.30
C ALA A 69 3.85 -2.99 5.21
N PRO A 70 3.52 -4.15 5.80
CA PRO A 70 4.32 -5.36 5.61
C PRO A 70 4.48 -5.70 4.13
N LEU A 71 5.67 -6.18 3.73
CA LEU A 71 5.98 -6.50 2.33
C LEU A 71 4.95 -7.44 1.68
N PHE A 72 4.50 -8.42 2.46
CA PHE A 72 3.36 -9.26 2.13
C PHE A 72 2.33 -9.23 3.25
N GLN A 73 1.07 -9.16 2.85
CA GLN A 73 -0.06 -9.39 3.74
C GLN A 73 -0.90 -10.52 3.16
N LEU A 74 -1.37 -11.41 4.04
CA LEU A 74 -2.27 -12.49 3.70
C LEU A 74 -3.52 -12.36 4.54
N TYR A 75 -4.67 -12.49 3.89
CA TYR A 75 -5.99 -12.52 4.51
C TYR A 75 -6.72 -13.76 4.05
N GLY A 76 -7.35 -14.47 4.98
CA GLY A 76 -8.04 -15.73 4.71
C GLY A 76 -9.48 -15.67 5.19
N ARG A 77 -10.36 -16.38 4.47
CA ARG A 77 -11.73 -16.68 4.92
C ARG A 77 -12.11 -18.10 4.54
N HIS A 78 -13.19 -18.56 5.16
CA HIS A 78 -13.90 -19.74 4.69
C HIS A 78 -14.98 -19.33 3.70
N ASN A 79 -14.98 -19.99 2.55
CA ASN A 79 -15.96 -19.85 1.51
C ASN A 79 -16.58 -21.23 1.23
N ALA A 80 -17.87 -21.39 1.53
CA ALA A 80 -18.56 -22.66 1.41
C ALA A 80 -18.65 -23.18 -0.04
N ASN A 81 -18.47 -22.30 -1.03
CA ASN A 81 -18.50 -22.65 -2.45
C ASN A 81 -17.22 -23.37 -2.91
N PHE A 82 -16.14 -23.33 -2.12
CA PHE A 82 -14.84 -23.92 -2.46
C PHE A 82 -14.51 -25.12 -1.57
N LYS A 83 -15.28 -26.21 -1.67
CA LYS A 83 -15.11 -27.38 -0.78
C LYS A 83 -13.76 -28.07 -0.96
N ASP A 84 -13.36 -28.29 -2.20
CA ASP A 84 -12.16 -29.07 -2.56
C ASP A 84 -11.11 -28.23 -3.30
N SER A 85 -11.23 -26.90 -3.27
CA SER A 85 -10.33 -26.00 -3.99
C SER A 85 -9.92 -24.82 -3.13
N THR A 86 -8.81 -24.17 -3.48
CA THR A 86 -8.38 -22.93 -2.82
C THR A 86 -8.26 -21.82 -3.83
N ARG A 87 -8.82 -20.65 -3.51
CA ARG A 87 -8.76 -19.46 -4.38
C ARG A 87 -7.85 -18.40 -3.77
N PHE A 88 -7.08 -17.73 -4.61
CA PHE A 88 -6.13 -16.70 -4.23
C PHE A 88 -6.29 -15.49 -5.15
N ASN A 89 -6.60 -14.33 -4.60
CA ASN A 89 -6.36 -13.05 -5.26
C ASN A 89 -4.95 -12.55 -4.90
N LEU A 90 -4.11 -12.28 -5.91
CA LEU A 90 -2.73 -11.82 -5.75
C LEU A 90 -2.62 -10.33 -6.14
N ALA A 91 -2.98 -9.44 -5.21
CA ALA A 91 -3.04 -8.00 -5.43
C ALA A 91 -1.65 -7.32 -5.32
N GLY A 92 -1.31 -6.46 -6.28
CA GLY A 92 -0.08 -5.66 -6.29
C GLY A 92 1.16 -6.41 -6.77
N PHE A 93 1.06 -7.73 -6.98
CA PHE A 93 2.18 -8.60 -7.38
C PHE A 93 2.78 -8.22 -8.75
N GLU A 94 2.00 -7.56 -9.62
CA GLU A 94 2.43 -6.98 -10.89
C GLU A 94 3.53 -5.92 -10.73
N GLY A 95 3.62 -5.30 -9.55
CA GLY A 95 4.61 -4.28 -9.24
C GLY A 95 6.04 -4.82 -9.04
N GLY A 96 6.25 -6.13 -8.93
CA GLY A 96 7.57 -6.68 -8.57
C GLY A 96 7.91 -8.05 -9.15
N LYS A 97 9.17 -8.46 -8.98
CA LYS A 97 9.65 -9.80 -9.30
C LYS A 97 9.32 -10.75 -8.15
N THR A 98 8.09 -11.25 -8.18
CA THR A 98 7.47 -12.05 -7.11
C THR A 98 7.19 -13.48 -7.57
N TYR A 99 7.17 -14.39 -6.59
CA TYR A 99 6.93 -15.80 -6.80
C TYR A 99 6.07 -16.35 -5.66
N VAL A 100 5.29 -17.39 -5.98
CA VAL A 100 4.44 -18.10 -5.03
C VAL A 100 4.72 -19.60 -5.14
N GLN A 101 4.79 -20.26 -3.99
CA GLN A 101 4.79 -21.71 -3.90
C GLN A 101 3.54 -22.15 -3.12
N PHE A 102 2.77 -23.05 -3.71
CA PHE A 102 1.66 -23.72 -3.04
C PHE A 102 2.15 -25.08 -2.55
N ASP A 103 2.02 -25.34 -1.26
CA ASP A 103 2.56 -26.56 -0.63
C ASP A 103 4.04 -26.81 -0.97
N ASN A 104 4.39 -28.07 -1.25
CA ASN A 104 5.73 -28.47 -1.68
C ASN A 104 5.83 -28.58 -3.22
N ASP A 105 4.91 -27.96 -3.96
CA ASP A 105 4.89 -28.01 -5.42
C ASP A 105 5.95 -27.06 -6.03
N SER A 106 5.96 -26.92 -7.36
CA SER A 106 6.90 -26.03 -8.05
C SER A 106 6.69 -24.57 -7.61
N THR A 107 7.75 -23.78 -7.59
CA THR A 107 7.61 -22.34 -7.35
C THR A 107 7.22 -21.65 -8.65
N HIS A 108 6.13 -20.89 -8.63
CA HIS A 108 5.64 -20.16 -9.79
C HIS A 108 6.01 -18.70 -9.70
N ARG A 109 6.49 -18.13 -10.79
CA ARG A 109 6.53 -16.68 -10.93
C ARG A 109 5.09 -16.17 -11.03
N VAL A 110 4.74 -15.06 -10.37
CA VAL A 110 3.35 -14.58 -10.41
C VAL A 110 3.00 -14.04 -11.80
N PHE A 111 3.82 -13.12 -12.33
CA PHE A 111 3.68 -12.58 -13.69
C PHE A 111 4.85 -12.98 -14.58
N ASN A 112 4.63 -13.11 -15.88
CA ASN A 112 5.71 -13.34 -16.86
C ASN A 112 6.75 -12.21 -16.86
N ASP A 113 7.93 -12.49 -17.40
CA ASP A 113 8.91 -11.44 -17.72
C ASP A 113 8.29 -10.42 -18.69
N LYS A 114 8.56 -9.13 -18.43
CA LYS A 114 8.08 -7.99 -19.24
C LYS A 114 6.55 -7.88 -19.34
N ALA A 115 5.82 -8.43 -18.37
CA ALA A 115 4.40 -8.18 -18.19
C ALA A 115 4.07 -6.67 -18.27
N ASN A 116 3.11 -6.30 -19.12
CA ASN A 116 2.80 -4.88 -19.40
C ASN A 116 1.31 -4.58 -19.66
N CYS A 117 0.42 -5.59 -19.64
CA CYS A 117 -1.01 -5.44 -19.88
C CYS A 117 -1.80 -6.05 -18.72
N PHE A 118 -2.13 -5.23 -17.73
CA PHE A 118 -2.68 -5.70 -16.46
C PHE A 118 -4.19 -5.47 -16.41
N SER A 119 -4.94 -6.52 -16.10
CA SER A 119 -6.38 -6.48 -15.89
C SER A 119 -6.71 -7.17 -14.55
N PRO A 120 -6.58 -6.45 -13.42
CA PRO A 120 -6.97 -6.99 -12.12
C PRO A 120 -8.49 -7.20 -12.05
N PRO A 121 -8.99 -8.03 -11.12
CA PRO A 121 -8.25 -8.76 -10.08
C PRO A 121 -7.45 -9.96 -10.62
N PHE A 122 -6.41 -10.38 -9.89
CA PHE A 122 -5.52 -11.47 -10.31
C PHE A 122 -5.77 -12.73 -9.49
N VAL A 123 -6.70 -13.53 -10.00
CA VAL A 123 -7.22 -14.69 -9.29
C VAL A 123 -6.63 -15.98 -9.83
N HIS A 124 -6.00 -16.75 -8.95
CA HIS A 124 -5.54 -18.11 -9.18
C HIS A 124 -6.37 -19.11 -8.36
N GLN A 125 -6.63 -20.30 -8.91
CA GLN A 125 -7.36 -21.36 -8.23
C GLN A 125 -6.58 -22.67 -8.27
N GLU A 126 -6.31 -23.19 -7.07
CA GLU A 126 -5.77 -24.53 -6.88
C GLU A 126 -6.93 -25.53 -6.82
N SER A 127 -6.79 -26.66 -7.52
CA SER A 127 -7.80 -27.73 -7.58
C SER A 127 -7.88 -28.59 -6.32
N LYS A 128 -7.09 -28.24 -5.29
CA LYS A 128 -7.01 -28.91 -3.99
C LYS A 128 -6.95 -27.90 -2.84
N PRO A 129 -7.30 -28.30 -1.61
CA PRO A 129 -7.06 -27.49 -0.42
C PRO A 129 -5.55 -27.32 -0.16
N VAL A 130 -5.08 -26.07 -0.13
CA VAL A 130 -3.67 -25.74 0.11
C VAL A 130 -3.37 -25.70 1.61
N GLN A 131 -2.30 -26.37 2.03
CA GLN A 131 -1.90 -26.47 3.44
C GLN A 131 -0.81 -25.47 3.81
N SER A 132 -0.02 -24.99 2.85
CA SER A 132 1.02 -23.99 3.08
C SER A 132 1.28 -23.12 1.85
N LEU A 133 1.76 -21.91 2.10
CA LEU A 133 2.11 -20.93 1.08
C LEU A 133 3.51 -20.41 1.36
N LYS A 134 4.31 -20.22 0.31
CA LYS A 134 5.47 -19.34 0.37
C LYS A 134 5.32 -18.19 -0.61
N PHE A 135 5.55 -16.97 -0.12
CA PHE A 135 5.73 -15.78 -0.93
C PHE A 135 7.22 -15.46 -1.01
N ILE A 136 7.72 -15.25 -2.22
CA ILE A 136 9.13 -15.00 -2.47
C ILE A 136 9.24 -13.72 -3.30
N VAL A 137 10.17 -12.85 -2.94
CA VAL A 137 10.43 -11.61 -3.68
C VAL A 137 11.93 -11.39 -3.82
N GLN A 138 12.32 -10.96 -5.00
CA GLN A 138 13.68 -10.50 -5.26
C GLN A 138 13.86 -9.09 -4.69
N SER A 139 14.89 -8.90 -3.87
CA SER A 139 15.24 -7.58 -3.32
C SER A 139 15.45 -6.56 -4.44
N GLN A 140 14.87 -5.38 -4.29
CA GLN A 140 14.92 -4.32 -5.32
C GLN A 140 15.79 -3.11 -4.91
N TYR A 141 16.44 -3.16 -3.74
CA TYR A 141 17.21 -2.03 -3.19
C TYR A 141 18.69 -2.30 -2.95
N MET A 142 19.11 -3.56 -3.03
CA MET A 142 20.52 -3.91 -2.85
C MET A 142 21.19 -3.97 -4.22
N GLU A 143 22.43 -3.46 -4.31
CA GLU A 143 23.27 -3.51 -5.51
C GLU A 143 23.51 -4.94 -6.02
N ASP A 144 23.29 -5.95 -5.18
CA ASP A 144 23.29 -7.35 -5.56
C ASP A 144 21.85 -7.84 -5.81
N ASP A 145 21.47 -7.77 -7.08
CA ASP A 145 20.20 -8.16 -7.69
C ASP A 145 19.93 -9.68 -7.57
N SER A 146 20.54 -10.37 -6.60
CA SER A 146 20.50 -11.83 -6.41
C SER A 146 19.87 -12.26 -5.08
N THR A 147 19.58 -11.33 -4.17
CA THR A 147 19.01 -11.66 -2.86
C THR A 147 17.48 -11.83 -2.91
N TYR A 148 16.99 -12.90 -2.28
CA TYR A 148 15.57 -13.23 -2.19
C TYR A 148 15.13 -13.23 -0.74
N GLN A 149 13.92 -12.74 -0.50
CA GLN A 149 13.24 -12.85 0.78
C GLN A 149 12.10 -13.84 0.66
N VAL A 150 11.99 -14.76 1.63
CA VAL A 150 10.97 -15.81 1.64
C VAL A 150 10.10 -15.67 2.88
N PHE A 151 8.79 -15.66 2.67
CA PHE A 151 7.77 -15.60 3.71
C PHE A 151 6.89 -16.84 3.62
N GLN A 152 6.59 -17.47 4.75
CA GLN A 152 5.80 -18.70 4.79
C GLN A 152 4.53 -18.53 5.64
N TYR A 153 3.47 -19.18 5.20
CA TYR A 153 2.23 -19.39 5.95
C TYR A 153 1.88 -20.88 6.00
N THR A 154 1.33 -21.32 7.13
CA THR A 154 0.74 -22.65 7.31
C THR A 154 -0.75 -22.50 7.57
N ASN A 155 -1.57 -23.17 6.76
CA ASN A 155 -3.02 -23.05 6.75
C ASN A 155 -3.70 -23.91 7.83
N ALA A 156 -3.30 -23.74 9.09
CA ALA A 156 -3.91 -24.43 10.22
C ALA A 156 -5.41 -24.10 10.36
N GLY A 157 -5.80 -22.90 9.94
CA GLY A 157 -7.19 -22.44 9.93
C GLY A 157 -8.07 -23.08 8.87
N LYS A 158 -7.53 -23.84 7.90
CA LYS A 158 -8.27 -24.43 6.77
C LYS A 158 -9.07 -23.40 5.96
N PHE A 159 -8.54 -22.20 5.82
CA PHE A 159 -9.11 -21.19 4.91
C PHE A 159 -8.96 -21.65 3.46
N ASN A 160 -9.89 -21.28 2.60
CA ASN A 160 -9.94 -21.73 1.20
C ASN A 160 -10.16 -20.59 0.20
N ASP A 161 -10.19 -19.36 0.68
CA ASP A 161 -10.36 -18.16 -0.11
C ASP A 161 -9.46 -17.08 0.51
N PHE A 162 -8.50 -16.59 -0.27
CA PHE A 162 -7.42 -15.75 0.20
C PHE A 162 -7.27 -14.49 -0.65
N ILE A 163 -6.92 -13.39 0.04
CA ILE A 163 -6.36 -12.19 -0.58
C ILE A 163 -4.92 -12.07 -0.07
N ALA A 164 -3.97 -12.14 -0.99
CA ALA A 164 -2.58 -11.81 -0.72
C ALA A 164 -2.25 -10.45 -1.36
N ALA A 165 -1.71 -9.53 -0.58
CA ALA A 165 -1.23 -8.24 -1.06
C ALA A 165 0.30 -8.21 -1.03
N TYR A 166 0.91 -7.79 -2.14
CA TYR A 166 2.32 -7.43 -2.20
C TYR A 166 2.45 -5.92 -2.19
N ASN A 167 3.04 -5.39 -1.12
CA ASN A 167 3.31 -3.97 -0.98
C ASN A 167 4.69 -3.67 -1.53
N LYS A 168 4.75 -3.38 -2.85
CA LYS A 168 6.02 -3.03 -3.49
C LYS A 168 6.69 -1.90 -2.70
N PRO A 169 7.95 -2.07 -2.29
CA PRO A 169 8.64 -0.99 -1.61
C PRO A 169 8.75 0.27 -2.49
N GLN A 170 8.52 1.43 -1.88
CA GLN A 170 8.51 2.73 -2.56
C GLN A 170 9.53 3.67 -1.94
N ARG A 171 10.21 4.47 -2.78
CA ARG A 171 11.16 5.49 -2.30
C ARG A 171 10.53 6.48 -1.32
N ALA A 172 9.24 6.80 -1.50
CA ALA A 172 8.51 7.71 -0.62
C ALA A 172 8.33 7.19 0.81
N ARG A 173 8.49 5.87 1.02
CA ARG A 173 8.38 5.21 2.32
C ARG A 173 9.73 4.92 2.98
N GLN A 174 10.85 5.23 2.33
CA GLN A 174 12.17 5.12 2.95
C GLN A 174 12.40 6.24 3.97
N ASN A 175 13.09 5.92 5.05
CA ASN A 175 13.54 6.91 6.03
C ASN A 175 14.31 8.05 5.34
N PHE A 176 14.05 9.28 5.75
CA PHE A 176 14.71 10.46 5.22
C PHE A 176 14.99 11.47 6.31
N SER A 177 15.74 12.51 5.97
CA SER A 177 16.09 13.59 6.89
C SER A 177 15.72 14.92 6.30
N ALA A 178 15.55 15.94 7.15
CA ALA A 178 15.38 17.30 6.68
C ALA A 178 16.11 18.34 7.52
N TYR A 179 16.49 19.43 6.86
CA TYR A 179 16.97 20.64 7.51
C TYR A 179 15.94 21.74 7.36
N LEU A 180 15.74 22.49 8.44
CA LEU A 180 14.96 23.72 8.44
C LEU A 180 15.89 24.91 8.19
N TYR A 181 15.41 25.90 7.45
CA TYR A 181 16.16 27.11 7.19
C TYR A 181 15.23 28.29 6.91
N LEU A 182 15.75 29.50 7.06
CA LEU A 182 15.05 30.72 6.70
C LEU A 182 15.39 31.10 5.25
N ALA A 183 14.37 31.15 4.41
CA ALA A 183 14.45 31.65 3.05
C ALA A 183 14.26 33.19 3.00
N GLU A 184 14.32 33.76 1.81
CA GLU A 184 14.08 35.20 1.60
C GLU A 184 12.73 35.64 2.21
N GLY A 185 12.76 36.77 2.93
CA GLY A 185 11.61 37.27 3.67
C GLY A 185 11.36 36.57 5.02
N ASN A 186 12.37 35.90 5.60
CA ASN A 186 12.28 35.14 6.86
C ASN A 186 11.20 34.05 6.85
N LYS A 187 10.87 33.52 5.68
CA LYS A 187 9.94 32.41 5.55
C LYS A 187 10.64 31.11 5.91
N LEU A 188 10.02 30.33 6.79
CA LEU A 188 10.54 29.02 7.15
C LEU A 188 10.42 28.07 5.96
N ALA A 189 11.46 27.28 5.74
CA ALA A 189 11.53 26.31 4.66
C ALA A 189 12.11 25.00 5.19
N ILE A 190 11.73 23.90 4.55
CA ILE A 190 12.21 22.56 4.88
C ILE A 190 12.84 21.91 3.65
N ARG A 191 14.12 21.50 3.76
CA ARG A 191 14.83 20.78 2.70
C ARG A 191 14.93 19.31 3.07
N LEU A 192 14.24 18.46 2.32
CA LEU A 192 14.27 17.01 2.52
C LEU A 192 15.47 16.40 1.78
N SER A 193 15.99 15.28 2.28
CA SER A 193 17.06 14.53 1.60
C SER A 193 16.58 13.74 0.38
N ASN A 194 15.27 13.51 0.25
CA ASN A 194 14.67 12.67 -0.78
C ASN A 194 13.84 13.45 -1.83
N TYR A 195 13.26 14.61 -1.49
CA TYR A 195 12.37 15.41 -2.34
C TYR A 195 12.58 16.93 -2.18
N GLY A 196 11.98 17.73 -3.08
CA GLY A 196 11.96 19.21 -2.97
C GLY A 196 13.19 19.95 -3.50
N GLY A 197 14.25 19.23 -3.89
CA GLY A 197 15.47 19.83 -4.47
C GLY A 197 16.21 20.75 -3.50
N GLU A 198 17.19 21.50 -4.01
CA GLU A 198 18.07 22.35 -3.16
C GLU A 198 17.32 23.46 -2.42
N ARG A 199 16.21 23.95 -3.00
CA ARG A 199 15.34 24.99 -2.44
C ARG A 199 14.26 24.47 -1.50
N GLY A 200 14.16 23.17 -1.25
CA GLY A 200 13.16 22.59 -0.36
C GLY A 200 11.71 23.08 -0.59
N PHE A 201 10.91 22.98 0.46
CA PHE A 201 9.51 23.42 0.47
C PHE A 201 9.36 24.61 1.42
N LEU A 202 8.76 25.70 0.93
CA LEU A 202 8.44 26.87 1.74
C LEU A 202 7.19 26.59 2.56
N ARG A 203 7.16 27.05 3.82
CA ARG A 203 5.96 27.02 4.66
C ARG A 203 4.89 27.90 4.04
N GLU A 204 3.69 27.35 3.92
CA GLU A 204 2.54 28.10 3.44
C GLU A 204 1.90 28.94 4.55
N ASN A 205 1.31 30.06 4.15
CA ASN A 205 0.42 30.81 5.03
C ASN A 205 -0.94 30.09 5.08
N GLN A 206 -1.54 29.97 6.26
CA GLN A 206 -2.82 29.27 6.45
C GLN A 206 -4.05 30.19 6.26
N ASP A 207 -3.96 31.19 5.39
CA ASP A 207 -5.03 32.16 5.16
C ASP A 207 -5.84 31.82 3.90
N GLY A 208 -7.16 32.06 3.92
CA GLY A 208 -8.02 31.93 2.75
C GLY A 208 -8.17 30.49 2.25
N SER A 209 -7.96 30.25 0.94
CA SER A 209 -8.06 28.93 0.30
C SER A 209 -7.13 27.87 0.92
N ASN A 210 -6.02 28.30 1.53
CA ASN A 210 -5.07 27.41 2.17
C ASN A 210 -5.63 26.82 3.48
N GLN A 211 -6.65 27.46 4.07
CA GLN A 211 -7.32 26.95 5.26
C GLN A 211 -8.26 25.78 4.92
N GLU A 212 -8.93 25.82 3.76
CA GLU A 212 -9.78 24.71 3.28
C GLU A 212 -8.93 23.47 3.01
N HIS A 213 -7.82 23.63 2.28
CA HIS A 213 -6.90 22.52 2.02
C HIS A 213 -6.28 21.95 3.31
N TRP A 214 -5.92 22.81 4.26
CA TRP A 214 -5.44 22.34 5.56
C TRP A 214 -6.50 21.52 6.32
N ASN A 215 -7.78 21.89 6.23
CA ASN A 215 -8.87 21.10 6.82
C ASN A 215 -9.04 19.74 6.13
N GLU A 216 -8.87 19.66 4.81
CA GLU A 216 -8.86 18.37 4.08
C GLU A 216 -7.72 17.47 4.58
N ILE A 217 -6.52 18.02 4.77
CA ILE A 217 -5.37 17.28 5.31
C ILE A 217 -5.65 16.76 6.72
N LEU A 218 -6.30 17.57 7.57
CA LEU A 218 -6.70 17.15 8.91
C LEU A 218 -7.77 16.04 8.89
N ALA A 219 -8.70 16.08 7.92
CA ALA A 219 -9.68 15.02 7.72
C ALA A 219 -9.01 13.72 7.25
N MET A 220 -8.14 13.79 6.23
CA MET A 220 -7.36 12.65 5.75
C MET A 220 -6.54 12.00 6.87
N ARG A 221 -5.92 12.82 7.73
CA ARG A 221 -5.18 12.33 8.89
C ARG A 221 -6.10 11.61 9.88
N LYS A 222 -7.25 12.18 10.20
CA LYS A 222 -8.22 11.55 11.12
C LYS A 222 -8.63 10.18 10.60
N ASP A 223 -8.92 10.07 9.30
CA ASP A 223 -9.29 8.81 8.67
C ASP A 223 -8.13 7.80 8.71
N TYR A 224 -6.89 8.26 8.49
CA TYR A 224 -5.69 7.44 8.61
C TYR A 224 -5.49 6.90 10.05
N ASP A 225 -5.59 7.77 11.05
CA ASP A 225 -5.40 7.44 12.47
C ASP A 225 -6.46 6.42 12.96
N GLN A 226 -7.66 6.43 12.37
CA GLN A 226 -8.76 5.53 12.76
C GLN A 226 -8.73 4.16 12.07
N SER A 227 -8.08 4.03 10.91
CA SER A 227 -8.26 2.88 10.02
C SER A 227 -7.23 1.76 10.15
N ASN A 228 -6.19 1.89 11.00
CA ASN A 228 -5.05 0.95 11.02
C ASN A 228 -4.53 0.66 9.58
N TYR A 229 -4.48 1.71 8.77
CA TYR A 229 -4.45 1.65 7.30
C TYR A 229 -3.36 0.76 6.70
N THR A 230 -2.21 0.61 7.38
CA THR A 230 -1.05 -0.10 6.84
C THR A 230 -1.05 -1.61 7.11
N ASP A 231 -1.69 -2.07 8.18
CA ASP A 231 -1.80 -3.51 8.49
C ASP A 231 -3.10 -3.84 9.22
N PRO A 232 -4.26 -3.72 8.56
CA PRO A 232 -5.53 -4.02 9.18
C PRO A 232 -5.60 -5.51 9.56
N THR A 233 -6.23 -5.80 10.69
CA THR A 233 -6.45 -7.18 11.14
C THR A 233 -7.57 -7.87 10.37
N GLU A 234 -8.43 -7.08 9.73
CA GLU A 234 -9.60 -7.53 8.98
C GLU A 234 -9.83 -6.60 7.78
N ILE A 235 -10.22 -7.18 6.65
CA ILE A 235 -10.62 -6.43 5.46
C ILE A 235 -11.94 -6.95 4.93
N PHE A 236 -12.66 -6.10 4.20
CA PHE A 236 -13.93 -6.43 3.58
C PHE A 236 -13.78 -6.31 2.07
N SER A 237 -14.24 -7.31 1.32
CA SER A 237 -14.21 -7.25 -0.13
C SER A 237 -15.53 -7.68 -0.75
N ASN A 238 -15.87 -7.14 -1.91
CA ASN A 238 -16.95 -7.70 -2.72
C ASN A 238 -16.51 -8.99 -3.43
N ALA A 239 -17.37 -9.50 -4.32
CA ALA A 239 -17.12 -10.72 -5.09
C ALA A 239 -15.97 -10.57 -6.12
N HIS A 240 -15.59 -9.34 -6.44
CA HIS A 240 -14.52 -8.99 -7.37
C HIS A 240 -13.21 -8.62 -6.65
N TYR A 241 -13.14 -8.86 -5.34
CA TYR A 241 -11.98 -8.55 -4.50
C TYR A 241 -11.61 -7.07 -4.40
N THR A 242 -12.50 -6.15 -4.79
CA THR A 242 -12.35 -4.74 -4.43
C THR A 242 -12.51 -4.61 -2.91
N ILE A 243 -11.55 -3.94 -2.26
CA ILE A 243 -11.47 -3.79 -0.80
C ILE A 243 -12.23 -2.53 -0.36
N PHE A 244 -13.03 -2.68 0.69
CA PHE A 244 -13.81 -1.63 1.33
C PHE A 244 -13.51 -1.58 2.83
N TYR A 245 -13.70 -0.40 3.42
CA TYR A 245 -13.63 -0.17 4.87
C TYR A 245 -14.99 0.35 5.36
N PRO A 246 -16.02 -0.53 5.42
CA PRO A 246 -17.39 -0.11 5.68
C PRO A 246 -17.61 0.28 7.14
N ASP A 247 -18.57 1.18 7.35
CA ASP A 247 -19.25 1.32 8.64
C ASP A 247 -20.17 0.12 8.85
N LEU A 248 -19.73 -0.83 9.70
CA LEU A 248 -20.46 -2.08 9.95
C LEU A 248 -21.83 -1.88 10.59
N GLU A 249 -22.13 -0.70 11.17
CA GLU A 249 -23.48 -0.39 11.66
C GLU A 249 -24.50 -0.33 10.51
N GLN A 250 -24.06 -0.13 9.27
CA GLN A 250 -24.91 -0.09 8.08
C GLN A 250 -25.13 -1.46 7.44
N TYR A 251 -24.58 -2.54 8.04
CA TYR A 251 -24.62 -3.88 7.48
C TYR A 251 -25.28 -4.88 8.43
N ILE A 252 -25.82 -5.96 7.86
CA ILE A 252 -26.36 -7.12 8.57
C ILE A 252 -25.58 -8.35 8.13
N LEU A 253 -25.06 -9.13 9.09
CA LEU A 253 -24.39 -10.39 8.80
C LEU A 253 -25.42 -11.48 8.47
N ASP A 254 -25.38 -12.01 7.25
CA ASP A 254 -26.12 -13.21 6.90
C ASP A 254 -25.44 -14.45 7.52
N PRO A 255 -26.12 -15.17 8.43
CA PRO A 255 -25.54 -16.33 9.09
C PRO A 255 -25.29 -17.52 8.16
N VAL A 256 -25.95 -17.59 7.00
CA VAL A 256 -25.81 -18.69 6.03
C VAL A 256 -24.60 -18.47 5.15
N THR A 257 -24.56 -17.35 4.43
CA THR A 257 -23.47 -17.05 3.49
C THR A 257 -22.23 -16.46 4.17
N LYS A 258 -22.35 -16.04 5.44
CA LYS A 258 -21.33 -15.30 6.20
C LYS A 258 -20.89 -14.00 5.51
N ARG A 259 -21.81 -13.38 4.77
CA ARG A 259 -21.61 -12.09 4.10
C ARG A 259 -22.26 -10.97 4.90
N TYR A 260 -21.64 -9.80 4.85
CA TYR A 260 -22.23 -8.56 5.33
C TYR A 260 -23.05 -7.96 4.20
N ILE A 261 -24.35 -7.78 4.44
CA ILE A 261 -25.29 -7.23 3.47
C ILE A 261 -25.69 -5.84 3.93
N SER A 262 -25.52 -4.84 3.07
CA SER A 262 -25.92 -3.46 3.36
C SER A 262 -27.42 -3.40 3.65
N LYS A 263 -27.81 -2.59 4.65
CA LYS A 263 -29.22 -2.29 4.95
C LYS A 263 -29.93 -1.60 3.78
N PHE A 264 -29.17 -1.05 2.83
CA PHE A 264 -29.62 -0.37 1.63
C PHE A 264 -29.33 -1.18 0.35
N ALA A 265 -29.17 -2.52 0.45
CA ALA A 265 -28.78 -3.35 -0.68
C ALA A 265 -29.75 -3.32 -1.88
N SER A 266 -31.01 -2.90 -1.69
CA SER A 266 -31.99 -2.69 -2.76
C SER A 266 -31.72 -1.47 -3.62
N ASP A 267 -30.88 -0.55 -3.15
CA ASP A 267 -30.72 0.76 -3.76
C ASP A 267 -29.65 0.71 -4.87
N ASN A 268 -29.80 1.57 -5.87
CA ASN A 268 -28.81 1.79 -6.94
C ASN A 268 -28.41 0.56 -7.76
N GLU A 269 -29.29 -0.44 -7.91
CA GLU A 269 -29.03 -1.67 -8.69
C GLU A 269 -28.47 -1.38 -10.09
N ALA A 270 -29.03 -0.41 -10.82
CA ALA A 270 -28.57 -0.06 -12.17
C ALA A 270 -27.12 0.48 -12.19
N PHE A 271 -26.70 1.19 -11.15
CA PHE A 271 -25.33 1.68 -11.03
C PHE A 271 -24.37 0.52 -10.83
N PHE A 272 -24.67 -0.39 -9.90
CA PHE A 272 -23.81 -1.52 -9.58
C PHE A 272 -23.78 -2.59 -10.67
N ALA A 273 -24.88 -2.77 -11.41
CA ALA A 273 -24.87 -3.62 -12.61
C ALA A 273 -23.88 -3.13 -13.68
N GLY A 274 -23.68 -1.81 -13.80
CA GLY A 274 -22.68 -1.21 -14.67
C GLY A 274 -21.28 -1.10 -14.05
N ASN A 275 -21.16 -1.18 -12.72
CA ASN A 275 -19.93 -0.98 -11.96
C ASN A 275 -19.78 -2.07 -10.87
N PRO A 276 -19.71 -3.36 -11.24
CA PRO A 276 -19.73 -4.45 -10.27
C PRO A 276 -18.54 -4.43 -9.29
N GLU A 277 -17.40 -3.90 -9.74
CA GLU A 277 -16.22 -3.68 -8.89
C GLU A 277 -16.49 -2.70 -7.74
N GLN A 278 -17.41 -1.75 -7.94
CA GLN A 278 -17.77 -0.75 -6.92
C GLN A 278 -18.92 -1.20 -6.03
N ASP A 279 -19.51 -2.38 -6.26
CA ASP A 279 -20.62 -2.89 -5.46
C ASP A 279 -20.16 -3.27 -4.05
N ASP A 280 -20.43 -2.39 -3.11
CA ASP A 280 -20.14 -2.56 -1.69
C ASP A 280 -21.31 -3.16 -0.91
N ARG A 281 -22.45 -3.43 -1.55
CA ARG A 281 -23.66 -3.87 -0.86
C ARG A 281 -23.53 -5.27 -0.26
N TYR A 282 -22.60 -6.09 -0.75
CA TYR A 282 -22.41 -7.46 -0.34
C TYR A 282 -20.94 -7.81 -0.10
N LEU A 283 -20.51 -7.67 1.15
CA LEU A 283 -19.11 -7.78 1.53
C LEU A 283 -18.78 -9.12 2.20
N ASN A 284 -17.59 -9.60 1.89
CA ASN A 284 -16.96 -10.77 2.47
C ASN A 284 -15.87 -10.30 3.43
N LYS A 285 -15.91 -10.78 4.67
CA LYS A 285 -14.88 -10.49 5.66
C LYS A 285 -13.71 -11.47 5.50
N TYR A 286 -12.49 -10.95 5.44
CA TYR A 286 -11.25 -11.73 5.51
C TYR A 286 -10.44 -11.33 6.73
N ILE A 287 -9.78 -12.31 7.35
CA ILE A 287 -9.01 -12.13 8.58
C ILE A 287 -7.52 -12.22 8.25
N ARG A 288 -6.72 -11.31 8.81
CA ARG A 288 -5.27 -11.26 8.67
C ARG A 288 -4.62 -12.56 9.17
N GLN A 289 -3.73 -13.13 8.36
CA GLN A 289 -2.99 -14.36 8.64
C GLN A 289 -1.50 -14.09 8.86
N GLY A 290 -0.93 -14.61 9.95
CA GLY A 290 0.50 -14.42 10.25
C GLY A 290 1.43 -15.02 9.18
N LEU A 291 2.41 -14.24 8.73
CA LEU A 291 3.48 -14.71 7.84
C LEU A 291 4.79 -14.77 8.61
N SER A 292 5.55 -15.85 8.44
CA SER A 292 6.87 -16.03 9.02
C SER A 292 7.95 -15.71 7.99
N PHE A 293 8.88 -14.81 8.30
CA PHE A 293 10.05 -14.55 7.46
C PHE A 293 11.11 -15.63 7.68
N LEU A 294 11.55 -16.28 6.61
CA LEU A 294 12.58 -17.32 6.64
C LEU A 294 13.93 -16.73 6.25
N GLN A 295 14.66 -16.21 7.23
CA GLN A 295 15.89 -15.45 7.02
C GLN A 295 17.00 -16.22 6.28
N ASP A 296 17.10 -17.54 6.52
CA ASP A 296 18.17 -18.39 5.97
C ASP A 296 17.74 -19.22 4.75
N GLU A 297 16.47 -19.14 4.34
CA GLU A 297 15.95 -19.90 3.21
C GLU A 297 16.52 -19.33 1.90
N ARG A 298 17.25 -20.17 1.16
CA ARG A 298 17.76 -19.80 -0.16
C ARG A 298 16.77 -20.18 -1.24
N PHE A 299 16.44 -19.22 -2.09
CA PHE A 299 15.58 -19.46 -3.24
C PHE A 299 16.36 -20.14 -4.38
N ASP A 300 15.96 -21.37 -4.71
CA ASP A 300 16.54 -22.15 -5.81
C ASP A 300 15.75 -21.94 -7.11
N LYS A 301 16.30 -21.14 -8.01
CA LYS A 301 15.71 -20.85 -9.32
C LYS A 301 15.52 -22.08 -10.20
N SER A 302 16.25 -23.18 -9.95
CA SER A 302 16.10 -24.41 -10.75
C SER A 302 14.76 -25.11 -10.50
N LYS A 303 14.09 -24.80 -9.38
CA LYS A 303 12.76 -25.31 -9.01
C LYS A 303 11.60 -24.45 -9.51
N LEU A 304 11.90 -23.47 -10.37
CA LEU A 304 10.88 -22.64 -10.98
C LEU A 304 10.04 -23.44 -11.98
N ALA A 305 8.73 -23.26 -11.89
CA ALA A 305 7.82 -23.67 -12.93
C ALA A 305 8.17 -22.97 -14.26
N LYS A 306 7.91 -23.66 -15.38
CA LYS A 306 8.19 -23.12 -16.72
C LYS A 306 7.29 -21.93 -17.08
N THR A 307 6.11 -21.85 -16.50
CA THR A 307 5.11 -20.80 -16.76
C THR A 307 4.86 -19.97 -15.51
N SER A 308 4.52 -18.70 -15.71
CA SER A 308 3.96 -17.86 -14.64
C SER A 308 2.52 -18.25 -14.31
N LEU A 309 2.01 -17.78 -13.17
CA LEU A 309 0.58 -17.91 -12.83
C LEU A 309 -0.27 -17.09 -13.80
N PHE A 310 0.15 -15.86 -14.07
CA PHE A 310 -0.50 -14.95 -15.00
C PHE A 310 0.44 -14.59 -16.13
N PHE A 311 0.01 -14.84 -17.36
CA PHE A 311 0.68 -14.31 -18.55
C PHE A 311 -0.04 -13.04 -18.98
N THR A 312 0.69 -11.97 -19.27
CA THR A 312 0.14 -10.67 -19.68
C THR A 312 1.07 -10.02 -20.69
N SER A 313 0.51 -9.54 -21.80
CA SER A 313 1.22 -8.86 -22.87
C SER A 313 0.28 -8.00 -23.72
N CYS A 314 0.62 -6.73 -23.93
CA CYS A 314 -0.09 -5.87 -24.88
C CYS A 314 0.06 -6.35 -26.33
N ASP A 315 1.13 -7.09 -26.63
CA ASP A 315 1.42 -7.61 -27.98
C ASP A 315 0.63 -8.89 -28.28
N GLU A 316 0.23 -9.62 -27.24
CA GLU A 316 -0.57 -10.85 -27.32
C GLU A 316 -1.81 -10.77 -26.40
N PRO A 317 -2.75 -9.83 -26.65
CA PRO A 317 -3.89 -9.60 -25.76
C PRO A 317 -4.79 -10.84 -25.63
N GLU A 318 -4.92 -11.64 -26.70
CA GLU A 318 -5.74 -12.86 -26.71
C GLU A 318 -5.19 -13.99 -25.83
N LYS A 319 -3.88 -13.97 -25.53
CA LYS A 319 -3.23 -14.93 -24.63
C LYS A 319 -3.08 -14.38 -23.22
N SER A 320 -3.31 -13.09 -23.04
CA SER A 320 -3.18 -12.44 -21.75
C SER A 320 -4.24 -12.93 -20.78
N TYR A 321 -3.91 -12.89 -19.51
CA TYR A 321 -4.83 -13.16 -18.43
C TYR A 321 -5.98 -12.17 -18.50
N HIS A 322 -7.19 -12.70 -18.52
CA HIS A 322 -8.41 -11.95 -18.35
C HIS A 322 -9.15 -12.55 -17.17
N TYR A 323 -9.56 -11.70 -16.23
CA TYR A 323 -10.41 -12.15 -15.15
C TYR A 323 -11.78 -12.53 -15.72
N GLU A 324 -12.02 -13.83 -15.85
CA GLU A 324 -13.36 -14.32 -16.13
C GLU A 324 -14.17 -14.12 -14.84
N ASN A 325 -15.14 -13.20 -14.91
CA ASN A 325 -16.15 -13.04 -13.87
C ASN A 325 -16.86 -14.39 -13.70
N GLY A 326 -16.33 -15.21 -12.80
CA GLY A 326 -16.96 -16.45 -12.41
C GLY A 326 -18.37 -16.12 -12.00
N SER A 327 -19.32 -16.66 -12.74
CA SER A 327 -20.75 -16.62 -12.50
C SER A 327 -21.05 -17.19 -11.12
N GLN A 328 -20.88 -16.36 -10.10
CA GLN A 328 -21.33 -16.61 -8.74
C GLN A 328 -22.72 -16.00 -8.59
N GLN A 329 -23.70 -16.67 -9.22
CA GLN A 329 -25.09 -16.62 -8.77
C GLN A 329 -25.29 -17.62 -7.63
#